data_AF-A0A7J2STT9-F1
#
_entry.id   AF-A0A7J2STT9-F1
#
_cell.length_a   1.000
_cell.length_b   1.000
_cell.length_c   1.000
_cell.angle_alpha   90.00
_cell.angle_beta   90.00
_cell.angle_gamma   90.00
#
_symmetry.space_group_name_H-M   'P 1'
#
loop_
_entity.id
_entity.type
_entity.pdbx_description
1 polymer ?
#
loop_
_entity_poly.entity_id
_entity_poly.type
_entity_poly.pdbx_seq_one_letter_code
_entity_poly.pdbx_strand_id
1 'polypeptide(L)'
;MREVKVRYANNKTEIKSIYGVVTVEMCGRAGEFNVLAEPEGAQPLVGQIILEQLDLIVDPSTRKVIPNPRSPEMPMVEVLMAMPPNSGSLTLTKTLTGFAYPRNVVRNCRRRA
;
A
#
# COMPACT_ATOMS: atom_id res chain seq x y z
N MET A 1 3.78 3.93 24.62
CA MET A 1 4.44 3.72 23.31
C MET A 1 4.54 2.23 23.05
N ARG A 2 4.41 1.78 21.80
CA ARG A 2 4.59 0.37 21.43
C ARG A 2 6.03 0.15 21.01
N GLU A 3 6.60 -0.99 21.38
CA GLU A 3 7.97 -1.36 21.04
C GLU A 3 8.00 -2.69 20.31
N VAL A 4 8.99 -2.87 19.44
CA VAL A 4 9.19 -4.13 18.73
C VAL A 4 10.67 -4.48 18.70
N LYS A 5 10.95 -5.78 18.79
CA LYS A 5 12.29 -6.34 18.62
C LYS A 5 12.54 -6.57 17.12
N VAL A 6 13.50 -5.85 16.54
CA VAL A 6 13.89 -5.95 15.13
C VAL A 6 15.29 -6.53 15.00
N ARG A 7 15.48 -7.39 13.99
CA ARG A 7 16.77 -7.97 13.61
C ARG A 7 17.25 -7.36 12.30
N TYR A 8 18.43 -6.76 12.31
CA TYR A 8 19.07 -6.17 11.14
C TYR A 8 19.87 -7.20 10.34
N ALA A 9 20.24 -6.82 9.11
CA ALA A 9 21.07 -7.62 8.22
C ALA A 9 22.48 -7.90 8.79
N ASN A 10 22.98 -7.04 9.68
CA ASN A 10 24.26 -7.24 10.38
C ASN A 10 24.15 -8.17 11.61
N ASN A 11 23.06 -8.93 11.73
CA ASN A 11 22.72 -9.82 12.84
C ASN A 11 22.51 -9.13 14.19
N LYS A 12 22.56 -7.79 14.27
CA LYS A 12 22.20 -7.07 15.49
C LYS A 12 20.69 -7.10 15.69
N THR A 13 20.30 -7.13 16.96
CA THR A 13 18.91 -7.04 17.36
C THR A 13 18.73 -5.83 18.26
N GLU A 14 17.78 -4.98 17.93
CA GLU A 14 17.46 -3.77 18.69
C GLU A 14 15.98 -3.73 19.01
N ILE A 15 15.62 -3.01 20.07
CA ILE A 15 14.23 -2.68 20.39
C ILE A 15 13.99 -1.28 19.83
N LYS A 16 12.98 -1.15 18.97
CA LYS A 16 12.60 0.12 18.36
C LYS A 16 11.18 0.48 18.75
N SER A 17 10.95 1.78 18.93
CA SER A 17 9.63 2.32 19.16
C SER A 17 8.85 2.42 17.85
N ILE A 18 7.58 2.04 17.89
CA ILE A 18 6.64 2.17 16.79
C ILE A 18 5.90 3.50 16.96
N TYR A 19 5.86 4.29 15.88
CA TYR A 19 5.12 5.53 15.76
C TYR A 19 3.96 5.34 14.78
N GLY A 20 2.78 5.83 15.14
CA GLY A 20 1.60 5.74 14.31
C GLY A 20 0.46 6.56 14.91
N VAL A 21 -0.50 7.01 14.10
CA VAL A 21 -0.63 6.76 12.65
C VAL A 21 0.13 7.82 11.84
N VAL A 22 0.94 7.40 10.86
CA VAL A 22 1.69 8.30 9.95
C VAL A 22 1.13 8.17 8.54
N THR A 23 0.79 9.30 7.93
CA THR A 23 0.39 9.36 6.53
C THR A 23 1.62 9.41 5.63
N VAL A 24 1.71 8.48 4.67
CA VAL A 24 2.79 8.42 3.67
C VAL A 24 2.17 8.51 2.29
N GLU A 25 2.73 9.36 1.44
CA GLU A 25 2.33 9.52 0.03
C GLU A 25 3.47 9.11 -0.91
N MET A 26 3.19 8.18 -1.83
CA MET A 26 4.12 7.69 -2.84
C MET A 26 3.40 7.46 -4.16
N CYS A 27 4.01 7.84 -5.29
CA CYS A 27 3.45 7.64 -6.63
C CYS A 27 2.00 8.15 -6.79
N GLY A 28 1.64 9.24 -6.09
CA GLY A 28 0.29 9.82 -6.12
C GLY A 28 -0.76 9.05 -5.31
N ARG A 29 -0.33 8.08 -4.49
CA ARG A 29 -1.18 7.30 -3.59
C ARG A 29 -0.78 7.57 -2.15
N ALA A 30 -1.77 7.77 -1.28
CA ALA A 30 -1.55 8.00 0.14
C ALA A 30 -2.11 6.85 0.97
N GLY A 31 -1.42 6.53 2.07
CA GLY A 31 -1.85 5.52 3.02
C GLY A 31 -1.41 5.86 4.44
N GLU A 32 -2.04 5.20 5.40
CA GLU A 32 -1.80 5.35 6.83
C GLU A 32 -1.03 4.14 7.35
N PHE A 33 0.11 4.37 7.99
CA PHE A 33 1.04 3.33 8.39
C PHE A 33 1.59 3.53 9.81
N ASN A 34 2.05 2.42 10.38
CA ASN A 34 2.90 2.43 11.56
C ASN A 34 4.36 2.34 11.11
N VAL A 35 5.22 3.20 11.64
CA VAL A 35 6.64 3.30 11.26
C VAL A 35 7.54 3.00 12.45
N LEU A 36 8.72 2.48 12.17
CA LEU A 36 9.78 2.30 13.16
C LEU A 36 10.66 3.54 13.18
N ALA A 37 10.97 4.06 14.37
CA ALA A 37 11.94 5.13 14.47
C ALA A 37 13.36 4.62 14.28
N GLU A 38 14.10 5.36 13.47
CA GLU A 38 15.54 5.22 13.29
C GLU A 38 16.24 6.52 13.70
N PRO A 39 17.57 6.49 13.92
CA PRO A 39 18.34 7.70 14.18
C PRO A 39 18.11 8.77 13.12
N GLU A 40 18.18 10.03 13.54
CA GLU A 40 18.08 11.17 12.63
C GLU A 40 19.13 11.06 11.50
N GLY A 41 18.71 11.34 10.27
CA GLY A 41 19.56 11.21 9.08
C GLY A 41 19.68 9.79 8.51
N ALA A 42 19.07 8.78 9.14
CA ALA A 42 18.98 7.46 8.54
C ALA A 42 18.13 7.48 7.27
N GLN A 43 18.54 6.70 6.26
CA GLN A 43 17.77 6.56 5.03
C GLN A 43 16.46 5.81 5.33
N PRO A 44 15.28 6.37 4.98
CA PRO A 44 14.01 5.68 5.21
C PRO A 44 13.93 4.44 4.33
N LEU A 45 13.50 3.33 4.93
CA LEU A 45 13.29 2.06 4.23
C LEU A 45 11.80 1.81 4.08
N VAL A 46 11.38 1.57 2.82
CA VAL A 46 10.01 1.20 2.49
C VAL A 46 9.96 -0.31 2.34
N GLY A 47 9.18 -0.95 3.21
CA GLY A 47 8.97 -2.40 3.19
C GLY A 47 7.78 -2.83 2.34
N GLN A 48 7.57 -4.14 2.31
CA GLN A 48 6.51 -4.80 1.54
C GLN A 48 5.10 -4.29 1.89
N ILE A 49 4.83 -4.00 3.17
CA ILE A 49 3.51 -3.56 3.65
C ILE A 49 3.02 -2.31 2.89
N ILE A 50 3.89 -1.31 2.71
CA ILE A 50 3.52 -0.07 2.02
C ILE A 50 3.34 -0.34 0.53
N LEU A 51 4.21 -1.15 -0.08
CA LEU A 51 4.15 -1.47 -1.51
C LEU A 51 2.86 -2.22 -1.85
N GLU A 52 2.43 -3.16 -1.01
CA GLU A 52 1.18 -3.90 -1.21
C GLU A 52 -0.06 -3.03 -0.98
N GLN A 53 -0.10 -2.28 0.13
CA GLN A 53 -1.27 -1.45 0.45
C GLN A 53 -1.48 -0.34 -0.59
N LEU A 54 -0.39 0.20 -1.15
CA LEU A 54 -0.47 1.19 -2.23
C LEU A 54 -0.48 0.54 -3.62
N ASP A 55 -0.44 -0.79 -3.74
CA ASP A 55 -0.42 -1.53 -5.02
C ASP A 55 0.65 -0.99 -5.99
N LEU A 56 1.88 -0.92 -5.46
CA LEU A 56 3.08 -0.48 -6.15
C LEU A 56 3.94 -1.68 -6.54
N ILE A 57 4.49 -1.63 -7.74
CA ILE A 57 5.37 -2.64 -8.32
C ILE A 57 6.78 -2.08 -8.35
N VAL A 58 7.74 -2.87 -7.87
CA VAL A 58 9.16 -2.57 -8.00
C VAL A 58 9.66 -3.10 -9.33
N ASP A 59 10.16 -2.23 -10.20
CA ASP A 59 10.89 -2.62 -11.40
C ASP A 59 12.41 -2.59 -11.12
N PRO A 60 13.05 -3.76 -10.95
CA PRO A 60 14.47 -3.83 -10.65
C PRO A 60 15.34 -3.39 -11.82
N SER A 61 14.84 -3.48 -13.05
CA SER A 61 15.59 -3.13 -14.26
C SER A 61 15.79 -1.63 -14.36
N THR A 62 14.73 -0.86 -14.07
CA THR A 62 14.78 0.61 -14.05
C THR A 62 15.09 1.19 -12.67
N ARG A 63 15.13 0.34 -11.63
CA ARG A 63 15.28 0.71 -10.20
C ARG A 63 14.23 1.73 -9.77
N LYS A 64 13.00 1.57 -10.25
CA LYS A 64 11.87 2.45 -9.94
C LYS A 64 10.76 1.69 -9.27
N VAL A 65 9.99 2.41 -8.48
CA VAL A 65 8.69 1.97 -7.99
C VAL A 65 7.64 2.61 -8.89
N ILE A 66 6.79 1.80 -9.49
CA ILE A 66 5.72 2.23 -10.39
C ILE A 66 4.37 1.79 -9.81
N PRO A 67 3.29 2.55 -10.01
CA PRO A 67 1.96 2.05 -9.72
C PRO A 67 1.64 0.86 -10.63
N ASN A 68 0.74 -0.01 -10.19
CA ASN A 68 0.24 -1.12 -10.99
C ASN A 68 -0.23 -0.65 -12.39
N PRO A 69 0.40 -1.08 -13.50
CA PRO A 69 0.03 -0.62 -14.84
C PRO A 69 -1.40 -0.98 -15.24
N ARG A 70 -2.02 -1.99 -14.61
CA ARG A 70 -3.41 -2.37 -14.87
C ARG A 70 -4.41 -1.40 -14.25
N SER A 71 -3.99 -0.66 -13.23
CA SER A 71 -4.81 0.31 -12.52
C SER A 71 -3.91 1.44 -12.03
N PRO A 72 -3.59 2.44 -12.87
CA PRO A 72 -2.61 3.49 -12.55
C PRO A 72 -3.08 4.42 -11.43
N GLU A 73 -4.35 4.77 -11.41
CA GLU A 73 -4.92 5.78 -10.52
C GLU A 73 -5.35 5.21 -9.16
N MET A 74 -5.73 3.92 -9.10
CA MET A 74 -6.33 3.31 -7.91
C MET A 74 -5.69 1.96 -7.58
N PRO A 75 -5.51 1.60 -6.31
CA PRO A 75 -5.09 0.25 -5.91
C PRO A 75 -6.13 -0.81 -6.28
N MET A 76 -5.67 -1.92 -6.86
CA MET A 76 -6.51 -3.09 -7.08
C MET A 76 -6.53 -4.00 -5.83
N VAL A 77 -7.69 -4.53 -5.44
CA VAL A 77 -7.84 -5.45 -4.31
C VAL A 77 -8.46 -6.76 -4.79
N GLU A 78 -7.84 -7.89 -4.47
CA GLU A 78 -8.39 -9.20 -4.79
C GLU A 78 -9.51 -9.57 -3.81
N VAL A 79 -10.71 -9.83 -4.34
CA VAL A 79 -11.83 -10.38 -3.58
C VAL A 79 -11.96 -11.84 -3.95
N LEU A 80 -11.48 -12.73 -3.07
CA LEU A 80 -11.67 -14.17 -3.23
C LEU A 80 -13.16 -14.49 -3.02
N MET A 81 -13.87 -14.79 -4.11
CA MET A 81 -15.24 -15.30 -4.01
C MET A 81 -15.19 -16.80 -3.68
N ALA A 82 -15.70 -17.19 -2.52
CA ALA A 82 -16.00 -18.58 -2.26
C ALA A 82 -17.17 -18.99 -3.16
N MET A 83 -16.96 -19.98 -4.04
CA MET A 83 -18.07 -20.60 -4.75
C MET A 83 -18.99 -21.26 -3.71
N PRO A 84 -20.30 -20.98 -3.68
CA PRO A 84 -21.22 -21.71 -2.82
C PRO A 84 -21.18 -23.21 -3.20
N PRO A 85 -21.27 -24.14 -2.23
CA PRO A 85 -21.34 -25.56 -2.54
C PRO A 85 -22.50 -25.82 -3.49
N ASN A 86 -22.18 -26.50 -4.59
CA ASN A 86 -23.04 -26.69 -5.74
C ASN A 86 -24.40 -27.26 -5.33
N SER A 87 -25.43 -26.41 -5.32
CA SER A 87 -26.82 -26.82 -5.10
C SER A 87 -27.74 -26.00 -6.00
N GLY A 88 -27.85 -26.44 -7.26
CA GLY A 88 -28.85 -25.95 -8.21
C GLY A 88 -28.56 -24.56 -8.78
N SER A 89 -28.81 -24.39 -10.07
CA SER A 89 -28.61 -23.13 -10.79
C SER A 89 -29.36 -21.96 -10.16
N LEU A 90 -28.67 -20.85 -9.94
CA LEU A 90 -29.29 -19.53 -9.95
C LEU A 90 -28.43 -18.59 -10.79
N THR A 91 -28.93 -18.26 -11.97
CA THR A 91 -28.39 -17.26 -12.89
C THR A 91 -28.43 -15.91 -12.19
N LEU A 92 -27.27 -15.40 -11.76
CA LEU A 92 -27.19 -14.07 -11.15
C LEU A 92 -26.41 -13.14 -12.07
N THR A 93 -27.15 -12.55 -13.02
CA THR A 93 -26.72 -11.37 -13.75
C THR A 93 -26.64 -10.19 -12.78
N LYS A 94 -25.45 -9.95 -12.20
CA LYS A 94 -25.14 -8.65 -11.60
C LYS A 94 -23.98 -8.01 -12.35
N THR A 95 -24.35 -7.10 -13.25
CA THR A 95 -23.53 -5.98 -13.68
C THR A 95 -23.01 -5.26 -12.44
N LEU A 96 -21.72 -5.42 -12.13
CA LEU A 96 -21.05 -4.70 -11.05
C LEU A 96 -20.66 -3.30 -11.51
N THR A 97 -21.66 -2.47 -11.79
CA THR A 97 -21.50 -1.01 -11.88
C THR A 97 -21.83 -0.43 -10.51
N GLY A 98 -20.89 -0.43 -9.58
CA GLY A 98 -21.23 0.06 -8.24
C GLY A 98 -20.18 -0.04 -7.15
N PHE A 99 -18.90 0.21 -7.42
CA PHE A 99 -17.98 0.67 -6.39
C PHE A 99 -17.45 2.04 -6.82
N ALA A 100 -18.26 3.07 -6.57
CA ALA A 100 -17.85 4.45 -6.72
C ALA A 100 -16.95 4.83 -5.53
N TYR A 101 -15.64 4.87 -5.74
CA TYR A 101 -14.72 5.46 -4.78
C TYR A 101 -14.92 6.98 -4.74
N PRO A 102 -14.88 7.63 -3.56
CA PRO A 102 -15.07 9.06 -3.46
C PRO A 102 -13.96 9.81 -4.23
N ARG A 103 -14.37 10.63 -5.20
CA ARG A 103 -13.54 11.47 -6.10
C ARG A 103 -12.78 12.62 -5.39
N ASN A 104 -12.44 12.45 -4.11
CA ASN A 104 -12.06 13.56 -3.24
C ASN A 104 -10.58 13.55 -2.84
N VAL A 105 -9.65 13.23 -3.75
CA VAL A 105 -8.23 13.64 -3.58
C VAL A 105 -7.63 14.00 -4.94
N VAL A 106 -8.23 14.96 -5.64
CA VAL A 106 -7.52 15.72 -6.68
C VAL A 106 -7.53 17.18 -6.26
N ARG A 107 -6.51 17.59 -5.50
CA ARG A 107 -6.14 19.01 -5.37
C ARG A 107 -4.62 19.18 -5.44
N ASN A 108 -4.21 19.70 -6.60
CA ASN A 108 -3.02 20.51 -6.84
C ASN A 108 -1.63 19.87 -6.74
N CYS A 109 -1.21 19.24 -7.84
CA CYS A 109 0.16 19.40 -8.32
C CYS A 109 0.19 20.46 -9.44
N ARG A 110 0.03 21.74 -9.07
CA ARG A 110 0.55 22.87 -9.86
C ARG A 110 1.93 23.22 -9.31
N ARG A 111 2.99 22.82 -10.01
CA ARG A 111 4.31 23.48 -10.00
C ARG A 111 4.43 24.10 -11.40
N ARG A 112 4.61 25.40 -11.65
CA ARG A 112 5.47 26.41 -10.99
C ARG A 112 6.83 25.81 -10.61
N ALA A 113 7.66 25.60 -11.61
CA ALA A 113 8.88 26.39 -11.86
C ALA A 113 9.41 26.01 -13.25
#